data_AF-A0A0C3AR07-F1
#
_entry.id   AF-A0A0C3AR07-F1
#
_cell.length_a   1.000
_cell.length_b   1.000
_cell.length_c   1.000
_cell.angle_alpha   90.00
_cell.angle_beta   90.00
_cell.angle_gamma   90.00
#
_symmetry.space_group_name_H-M   'P 1'
#
loop_
_entity.id
_entity.type
_entity.pdbx_description
1 polymer ?
#
loop_
_entity_poly.entity_id
_entity_poly.type
_entity_poly.pdbx_seq_one_letter_code
_entity_poly.pdbx_strand_id
1 'polypeptide(L)'
;ECMKGTREDILSEIIDWASDFTAPNILWLKGYPGVGKSSVATSLIEKLRLIGRLGSSFFFKREMADVMTPRALWRRTAYDLSRRYLPIRKHIVALLKANEDILDTPNVYTLFRQLIVDSLTKSDDMPLERLPVVIIDALDECGG
;
A
#
# COMPACT_ATOMS: atom_id res chain seq x y z
N GLU A 1 8.94 -0.47 -15.46
CA GLU A 1 8.16 -1.72 -15.59
C GLU A 1 9.05 -2.83 -16.17
N CYS A 2 8.67 -4.09 -15.98
CA CYS A 2 9.31 -5.22 -16.64
C CYS A 2 9.17 -5.13 -18.16
N MET A 3 10.20 -5.57 -18.89
CA MET A 3 10.08 -5.72 -20.35
C MET A 3 9.05 -6.80 -20.68
N LYS A 4 8.30 -6.62 -21.77
CA LYS A 4 7.28 -7.57 -22.21
C LYS A 4 7.84 -8.99 -22.29
N GLY A 5 7.16 -9.95 -21.67
CA GLY A 5 7.56 -11.36 -21.67
C GLY A 5 8.70 -11.70 -20.70
N THR A 6 9.13 -10.76 -19.86
CA THR A 6 10.10 -11.01 -18.79
C THR A 6 9.40 -11.02 -17.44
N ARG A 7 9.93 -11.81 -16.48
CA ARG A 7 9.44 -11.85 -15.09
C ARG A 7 7.95 -12.20 -14.95
N GLU A 8 7.34 -12.84 -15.95
CA GLU A 8 5.92 -13.21 -15.89
C GLU A 8 5.64 -14.21 -14.76
N ASP A 9 6.56 -15.14 -14.48
CA ASP A 9 6.40 -16.12 -13.40
C ASP A 9 6.23 -15.45 -12.03
N ILE A 10 7.15 -14.54 -11.66
CA ILE A 10 7.08 -13.82 -10.38
C ILE A 10 5.88 -12.85 -10.35
N LEU A 11 5.51 -12.26 -11.48
CA LEU A 11 4.31 -11.43 -11.56
C LEU A 11 3.04 -12.26 -11.33
N SER A 12 2.96 -13.47 -11.89
CA SER A 12 1.85 -14.40 -11.66
C SER A 12 1.80 -14.85 -10.21
N GLU A 13 2.93 -15.30 -9.66
CA GLU A 13 3.03 -15.77 -8.27
C GLU A 13 2.53 -14.72 -7.27
N ILE A 14 2.90 -13.45 -7.46
CA ILE A 14 2.46 -12.37 -6.58
C ILE A 14 0.96 -12.07 -6.75
N ILE A 15 0.41 -12.17 -7.97
CA ILE A 15 -1.03 -11.98 -8.21
C ILE A 15 -1.85 -13.13 -7.63
N ASP A 16 -1.36 -14.36 -7.73
CA ASP A 16 -1.96 -15.54 -7.14
C ASP A 16 -1.94 -15.43 -5.61
N TRP A 17 -0.79 -15.06 -5.03
CA TRP A 17 -0.67 -14.75 -3.60
C TRP A 17 -1.66 -13.66 -3.16
N ALA A 18 -1.80 -12.58 -3.93
CA ALA A 18 -2.72 -11.49 -3.59
C ALA A 18 -4.20 -11.92 -3.67
N SER A 19 -4.50 -13.03 -4.36
CA SER A 19 -5.84 -13.58 -4.52
C SER A 19 -6.13 -14.74 -3.54
N ASP A 20 -5.11 -15.23 -2.84
CA ASP A 20 -5.24 -16.22 -1.77
C ASP A 20 -5.54 -15.53 -0.43
N PHE A 21 -6.79 -15.56 -0.01
CA PHE A 21 -7.23 -14.98 1.27
C PHE A 21 -6.74 -15.75 2.50
N THR A 22 -6.08 -16.89 2.32
CA THR A 22 -5.41 -17.64 3.40
C THR A 22 -3.93 -17.32 3.53
N ALA A 23 -3.36 -16.62 2.54
CA ALA A 23 -1.96 -16.21 2.57
C ALA A 23 -1.71 -15.11 3.61
N PRO A 24 -0.45 -14.97 4.09
CA PRO A 24 -0.09 -13.83 4.94
C PRO A 24 -0.39 -12.49 4.25
N ASN A 25 -0.70 -11.43 5.02
CA ASN A 25 -1.01 -10.11 4.46
C ASN A 25 0.20 -9.33 3.91
N ILE A 26 1.43 -9.84 4.08
CA ILE A 26 2.67 -9.20 3.64
C ILE A 26 3.47 -10.17 2.79
N LEU A 27 3.69 -9.81 1.53
CA LEU A 27 4.69 -10.42 0.66
C LEU A 27 5.92 -9.53 0.61
N TRP A 28 7.08 -10.14 0.77
CA TRP A 28 8.34 -9.42 0.78
C TRP A 28 9.25 -9.87 -0.36
N LEU A 29 9.35 -9.05 -1.41
CA LEU A 29 10.16 -9.34 -2.60
C LEU A 29 11.65 -9.04 -2.34
N LYS A 30 12.46 -10.07 -2.07
CA LYS A 30 13.91 -9.95 -1.89
C LYS A 30 14.66 -10.15 -3.20
N GLY A 31 15.79 -9.47 -3.33
CA GLY A 31 16.72 -9.66 -4.42
C GLY A 31 17.87 -8.65 -4.33
N TYR A 32 18.99 -8.97 -4.98
CA TYR A 32 20.16 -8.09 -5.00
C TYR A 32 19.84 -6.69 -5.56
N PRO A 33 20.63 -5.66 -5.22
CA PRO A 33 20.54 -4.37 -5.90
C PRO A 33 20.62 -4.53 -7.42
N GLY A 34 19.84 -3.74 -8.16
CA GLY A 34 19.85 -3.75 -9.63
C GLY A 34 19.09 -4.88 -10.34
N VAL A 35 18.56 -5.89 -9.64
CA VAL A 35 17.87 -7.04 -10.31
C VAL A 35 16.47 -6.72 -10.87
N GLY A 36 16.01 -5.47 -10.70
CA GLY A 36 14.73 -5.00 -11.24
C GLY A 36 13.51 -5.14 -10.33
N LYS A 37 13.68 -5.15 -9.00
CA LYS A 37 12.57 -5.19 -8.03
C LYS A 37 11.54 -4.06 -8.25
N SER A 38 12.01 -2.83 -8.43
CA SER A 38 11.18 -1.67 -8.75
C SER A 38 10.44 -1.80 -10.09
N SER A 39 11.05 -2.50 -11.06
CA SER A 39 10.39 -2.83 -12.33
C SER A 39 9.23 -3.80 -12.13
N VAL A 40 9.40 -4.82 -11.27
CA VAL A 40 8.33 -5.75 -10.87
C VAL A 40 7.23 -4.99 -10.14
N ALA A 41 7.58 -4.14 -9.15
CA ALA A 41 6.62 -3.30 -8.43
C ALA A 41 5.79 -2.43 -9.39
N THR A 42 6.43 -1.79 -10.38
CA THR A 42 5.74 -0.98 -11.38
C THR A 42 4.80 -1.81 -12.25
N SER A 43 5.22 -3.00 -12.70
CA SER A 43 4.36 -3.89 -13.49
C SER A 43 3.16 -4.41 -12.68
N LEU A 44 3.34 -4.70 -11.39
CA LEU A 44 2.24 -5.09 -10.50
C LEU A 44 1.24 -3.95 -10.30
N ILE A 45 1.70 -2.70 -10.19
CA ILE A 45 0.82 -1.53 -10.11
C ILE A 45 -0.14 -1.48 -11.30
N GLU A 46 0.38 -1.67 -12.52
CA GLU A 46 -0.46 -1.68 -13.72
C GLU A 46 -1.45 -2.86 -13.73
N LYS A 47 -0.99 -4.08 -13.44
CA LYS A 47 -1.85 -5.27 -13.38
C LYS A 47 -2.96 -5.12 -12.32
N LEU A 48 -2.60 -4.70 -11.11
CA LEU A 48 -3.56 -4.48 -10.01
C LEU A 48 -4.53 -3.34 -10.30
N ARG A 49 -4.10 -2.30 -11.01
CA ARG A 49 -4.98 -1.20 -11.44
C ARG A 49 -6.02 -1.70 -12.42
N LEU A 50 -5.63 -2.52 -13.39
CA LEU A 50 -6.54 -3.09 -14.39
C LEU A 50 -7.63 -3.96 -13.77
N ILE A 51 -7.30 -4.75 -12.74
CA ILE A 51 -8.28 -5.58 -12.02
C ILE A 51 -8.98 -4.83 -10.86
N GLY A 52 -8.75 -3.52 -10.72
CA GLY A 52 -9.40 -2.69 -9.71
C GLY A 52 -8.99 -2.96 -8.25
N ARG A 53 -7.84 -3.62 -8.04
CA ARG A 53 -7.33 -4.00 -6.70
C ARG A 53 -6.15 -3.18 -6.20
N LEU A 54 -5.54 -2.34 -7.03
CA LEU A 54 -4.51 -1.41 -6.57
C LEU A 54 -5.15 -0.44 -5.57
N GLY A 55 -4.79 -0.53 -4.29
CA GLY A 55 -5.26 0.38 -3.23
C GLY A 55 -4.46 1.67 -3.18
N SER A 56 -3.14 1.54 -3.09
CA SER A 56 -2.17 2.64 -3.10
C SER A 56 -0.79 2.12 -3.54
N SER A 57 0.10 3.04 -3.87
CA SER A 57 1.51 2.72 -4.14
C SER A 57 2.40 3.83 -3.61
N PHE A 58 3.51 3.47 -3.00
CA PHE A 58 4.46 4.42 -2.43
C PHE A 58 5.89 3.94 -2.69
N PHE A 59 6.72 4.83 -3.18
CA PHE A 59 8.11 4.56 -3.53
C PHE A 59 8.95 5.49 -2.69
N PHE A 60 9.73 4.94 -1.78
CA PHE A 60 10.73 5.73 -1.09
C PHE A 60 11.82 6.15 -2.08
N LYS A 61 12.40 7.31 -1.82
CA LYS A 61 13.52 7.86 -2.57
C LYS A 61 14.45 8.53 -1.60
N ARG A 62 15.71 8.11 -1.58
CA ARG A 62 16.71 8.65 -0.66
C ARG A 62 16.86 10.16 -0.76
N GLU A 63 16.82 10.71 -1.98
CA GLU A 63 16.91 12.15 -2.23
C GLU A 63 15.68 12.94 -1.76
N MET A 64 14.59 12.25 -1.38
CA MET A 64 13.35 12.84 -0.88
C MET A 64 13.03 12.38 0.55
N ALA A 65 14.01 11.93 1.33
CA ALA A 65 13.81 11.34 2.66
C ALA A 65 13.05 12.27 3.63
N ASP A 66 13.17 13.59 3.50
CA ASP A 66 12.46 14.57 4.34
C ASP A 66 10.94 14.57 4.13
N VAL A 67 10.50 14.20 2.93
CA VAL A 67 9.07 14.21 2.55
C VAL A 67 8.50 12.80 2.38
N MET A 68 9.31 11.84 1.94
CA MET A 68 8.94 10.44 1.81
C MET A 68 9.19 9.67 3.10
N THR A 69 8.49 10.08 4.16
CA THR A 69 8.59 9.48 5.48
C THR A 69 7.57 8.35 5.69
N PRO A 70 7.73 7.48 6.69
CA PRO A 70 6.69 6.52 7.07
C PRO A 70 5.34 7.16 7.39
N ARG A 71 5.34 8.40 7.91
CA ARG A 71 4.11 9.16 8.10
C ARG A 71 3.46 9.51 6.77
N ALA A 72 4.25 9.97 5.79
CA ALA A 72 3.76 10.28 4.46
C ALA A 72 3.21 9.04 3.75
N LEU A 73 3.85 7.88 3.92
CA LEU A 73 3.34 6.60 3.45
C LEU A 73 1.93 6.35 3.98
N TRP A 74 1.71 6.32 5.30
CA TRP A 74 0.40 5.97 5.85
C TRP A 74 -0.67 7.02 5.59
N ARG A 75 -0.33 8.32 5.63
CA ARG A 75 -1.25 9.39 5.24
C ARG A 75 -1.67 9.25 3.77
N ARG A 76 -0.72 8.97 2.87
CA ARG A 76 -0.99 8.79 1.44
C ARG A 76 -1.84 7.55 1.18
N THR A 77 -1.51 6.43 1.79
CA THR A 77 -2.29 5.19 1.66
C THR A 77 -3.71 5.39 2.15
N ALA A 78 -3.91 6.01 3.32
CA ALA A 78 -5.23 6.32 3.85
C ALA A 78 -6.05 7.21 2.92
N TYR A 79 -5.41 8.25 2.35
CA TYR A 79 -6.02 9.13 1.36
C TYR A 79 -6.47 8.34 0.11
N ASP A 80 -5.57 7.57 -0.50
CA ASP A 80 -5.87 6.81 -1.72
C ASP A 80 -6.99 5.77 -1.49
N LEU A 81 -6.97 5.08 -0.34
CA LEU A 81 -8.02 4.14 0.05
C LEU A 81 -9.36 4.85 0.26
N SER A 82 -9.39 6.00 0.95
CA SER A 82 -10.63 6.77 1.18
C SER A 82 -11.28 7.26 -0.12
N ARG A 83 -10.49 7.53 -1.16
CA ARG A 83 -11.02 7.94 -2.47
C ARG A 83 -11.76 6.82 -3.17
N ARG A 84 -11.34 5.58 -2.94
CA ARG A 84 -11.81 4.40 -3.66
C ARG A 84 -12.89 3.63 -2.90
N TYR A 85 -12.77 3.55 -1.58
CA TYR A 85 -13.62 2.70 -0.74
C TYR A 85 -14.47 3.55 0.19
N LEU A 86 -15.77 3.61 -0.09
CA LEU A 86 -16.73 4.39 0.69
C LEU A 86 -16.76 4.02 2.19
N PRO A 87 -16.75 2.73 2.59
CA PRO A 87 -16.67 2.36 4.00
C PRO A 87 -15.43 2.93 4.70
N ILE A 88 -14.25 2.78 4.09
CA ILE A 88 -12.99 3.34 4.60
C ILE A 88 -13.07 4.86 4.72
N ARG A 89 -13.65 5.53 3.72
CA ARG A 89 -13.83 6.99 3.74
C ARG A 89 -14.67 7.43 4.94
N LYS A 90 -15.80 6.76 5.19
CA LYS A 90 -16.67 7.07 6.33
C LYS A 90 -15.90 6.95 7.63
N HIS A 91 -15.12 5.87 7.78
CA HIS A 91 -14.29 5.65 8.96
C HIS A 91 -13.25 6.76 9.15
N ILE A 92 -12.46 7.08 8.12
CA ILE A 92 -11.42 8.11 8.19
C ILE A 92 -12.03 9.49 8.47
N VAL A 93 -13.14 9.86 7.84
CA VAL A 93 -13.81 11.14 8.12
C VAL A 93 -14.30 11.22 9.56
N ALA A 94 -14.86 10.14 10.11
CA ALA A 94 -15.29 10.09 11.50
C ALA A 94 -14.09 10.22 12.47
N LEU A 95 -12.98 9.53 12.17
CA LEU A 95 -11.74 9.63 12.94
C LEU A 95 -11.20 11.06 12.96
N LEU A 96 -11.10 11.71 11.80
CA LEU A 96 -10.58 13.08 11.69
C LEU A 96 -11.47 14.11 12.41
N LYS A 97 -12.79 13.90 12.45
CA LYS A 97 -13.71 14.73 13.22
C LYS A 97 -13.57 14.55 14.73
N ALA A 98 -13.20 13.36 15.17
CA ALA A 98 -13.04 13.03 16.59
C ALA A 98 -11.65 13.38 17.13
N ASN A 99 -10.65 13.41 16.26
CA ASN A 99 -9.26 13.70 16.59
C ASN A 99 -8.59 14.44 15.42
N GLU A 100 -8.59 15.77 15.47
CA GLU A 100 -8.00 16.61 14.41
C GLU A 100 -6.47 16.49 14.35
N ASP A 101 -5.83 16.21 15.49
CA ASP A 101 -4.37 16.12 15.62
C ASP A 101 -3.79 14.76 15.18
N ILE A 102 -4.63 13.78 14.84
CA ILE A 102 -4.17 12.43 14.49
C ILE A 102 -3.17 12.46 13.33
N LEU A 103 -3.35 13.37 12.38
CA LEU A 103 -2.43 13.48 11.27
C LEU A 103 -1.05 13.91 11.75
N ASP A 104 -0.96 14.83 12.70
CA ASP A 104 0.30 15.44 13.15
C ASP A 104 1.09 14.64 14.17
N THR A 105 0.51 13.55 14.69
CA THR A 105 1.22 12.66 15.62
C THR A 105 2.60 12.24 15.07
N PRO A 106 3.65 12.25 15.92
CA PRO A 106 4.95 11.71 15.55
C PRO A 106 4.95 10.17 15.55
N ASN A 107 3.95 9.54 16.14
CA ASN A 107 3.88 8.10 16.31
C ASN A 107 3.37 7.41 15.03
N VAL A 108 4.30 6.89 14.23
CA VAL A 108 4.02 6.16 12.98
C VAL A 108 3.10 4.96 13.20
N TYR A 109 3.26 4.24 14.32
CA TYR A 109 2.41 3.09 14.63
C TYR A 109 0.96 3.52 14.91
N THR A 110 0.76 4.66 15.58
CA THR A 110 -0.59 5.21 15.81
C THR A 110 -1.25 5.62 14.49
N LEU A 111 -0.51 6.26 13.59
CA LEU A 111 -0.99 6.56 12.22
C LEU A 111 -1.38 5.29 11.48
N PHE A 112 -0.49 4.30 11.42
CA PHE A 112 -0.76 3.03 10.75
C PHE A 112 -2.01 2.34 11.32
N ARG A 113 -2.08 2.20 12.65
CA ARG A 113 -3.20 1.55 13.31
C ARG A 113 -4.52 2.25 13.04
N GLN A 114 -4.61 3.56 13.27
CA GLN A 114 -5.89 4.27 13.18
C GLN A 114 -6.31 4.55 11.73
N LEU A 115 -5.36 4.89 10.86
CA LEU A 115 -5.69 5.23 9.47
C LEU A 115 -5.82 4.01 8.56
N ILE A 116 -5.12 2.90 8.85
CA ILE A 116 -5.07 1.72 7.98
C ILE A 116 -5.77 0.53 8.62
N VAL A 117 -5.30 0.06 9.78
CA VAL A 117 -5.82 -1.18 10.39
C VAL A 117 -7.28 -1.03 10.81
N ASP A 118 -7.57 0.00 11.60
CA ASP A 118 -8.92 0.25 12.11
C ASP A 118 -9.89 0.59 10.96
N SER A 119 -9.43 1.36 9.97
CA SER A 119 -10.27 1.72 8.82
C SER A 119 -10.60 0.53 7.92
N LEU A 120 -9.71 -0.46 7.79
CA LEU A 120 -9.97 -1.69 7.04
C LEU A 120 -10.81 -2.69 7.83
N THR A 121 -10.55 -2.84 9.13
CA THR A 121 -11.19 -3.88 9.97
C THR A 121 -12.57 -3.48 10.49
N LYS A 122 -12.85 -2.18 10.65
CA LYS A 122 -14.15 -1.66 11.10
C LYS A 122 -15.04 -1.20 9.94
N SER A 123 -14.56 -1.36 8.70
CA SER A 123 -15.35 -1.12 7.50
C SER A 123 -16.06 -2.40 7.12
N ASP A 124 -17.30 -2.56 7.58
CA ASP A 124 -18.17 -3.62 7.10
C ASP A 124 -18.47 -3.41 5.59
N ASP A 125 -18.72 -4.49 4.86
CA ASP A 125 -19.13 -4.53 3.44
C ASP A 125 -18.05 -4.35 2.34
N MET A 126 -16.78 -4.74 2.57
CA MET A 126 -15.86 -4.89 1.43
C MET A 126 -15.88 -6.33 0.89
N PRO A 127 -16.27 -6.56 -0.39
CA PRO A 127 -16.13 -7.87 -1.00
C PRO A 127 -14.67 -8.32 -0.98
N LEU A 128 -14.41 -9.58 -0.61
CA LEU A 128 -13.05 -10.14 -0.52
C LEU A 128 -12.25 -9.90 -1.81
N GLU A 129 -12.88 -10.11 -2.97
CA GLU A 129 -12.32 -9.89 -4.31
C GLU A 129 -11.87 -8.45 -4.58
N ARG A 130 -12.33 -7.49 -3.78
CA ARG A 130 -12.01 -6.05 -3.89
C ARG A 130 -11.05 -5.55 -2.82
N LEU A 131 -10.54 -6.45 -1.96
CA LEU A 131 -9.56 -6.07 -0.94
C LEU A 131 -8.34 -5.41 -1.60
N PRO A 132 -7.97 -4.20 -1.13
CA PRO A 132 -6.91 -3.40 -1.74
C PRO A 132 -5.54 -4.01 -1.51
N VAL A 133 -4.69 -3.92 -2.53
CA VAL A 133 -3.25 -4.20 -2.43
C VAL A 133 -2.47 -2.88 -2.38
N VAL A 134 -1.56 -2.75 -1.43
CA VAL A 134 -0.66 -1.60 -1.31
C VAL A 134 0.74 -2.04 -1.70
N ILE A 135 1.34 -1.34 -2.66
CA ILE A 135 2.73 -1.60 -3.09
C ILE A 135 3.66 -0.57 -2.44
N ILE A 136 4.67 -1.08 -1.74
CA ILE A 136 5.72 -0.26 -1.14
C ILE A 136 7.05 -0.70 -1.75
N ASP A 137 7.76 0.22 -2.37
CA ASP A 137 9.07 -0.02 -2.97
C ASP A 137 10.16 0.80 -2.30
N ALA A 138 11.39 0.32 -2.40
CA ALA A 138 12.60 0.94 -1.85
C ALA A 138 12.52 1.23 -0.34
N LEU A 139 11.87 0.35 0.45
CA LEU A 139 11.72 0.56 1.90
C LEU A 139 13.07 0.75 2.62
N ASP A 140 14.15 0.21 2.06
CA ASP A 140 15.54 0.41 2.52
C ASP A 140 16.06 1.84 2.33
N GLU A 141 15.42 2.67 1.51
CA GLU A 141 15.73 4.10 1.36
C GLU A 141 14.95 4.98 2.34
N CYS A 142 14.14 4.39 3.22
CA CYS A 142 13.43 5.10 4.26
C CYS A 142 14.37 5.50 5.42
N GLY A 143 14.44 6.79 5.73
CA GLY A 143 15.09 7.28 6.96
C GLY A 143 16.53 7.78 6.82
N GLY A 144 17.11 7.72 5.61
CA GLY A 144 18.43 8.30 5.29
C GLY A 144 19.63 7.44 5.68
#